data_AF-A0A7K1S553-F1
#
_entry.id   AF-A0A7K1S553-F1
#
_cell.length_a   1.000
_cell.length_b   1.000
_cell.length_c   1.000
_cell.angle_alpha   90.00
_cell.angle_beta   90.00
_cell.angle_gamma   90.00
#
_symmetry.space_group_name_H-M   'P 1'
#
loop_
_entity.id
_entity.type
_entity.pdbx_description
1 polymer ?
#
loop_
_entity_poly.entity_id
_entity_poly.type
_entity_poly.pdbx_seq_one_letter_code
_entity_poly.pdbx_strand_id
1 'polypeptide(L)'
;MRSIFTWLLACLGITSLLTSCVDPEDITLVGTVNVVVVDGTITDLAEPQIIRLNRSRADSVTGRFGTLPITKASVEVVMDSSQVIACHETVAGSYQLPSDFKGQVGHAYQLRFTLSDGTRYQSTQQVMQTVPPITRATAQFNPTAISPPFSDNLYTAGHDLFIDFTDPVETTNYYRWEWKLYEQQSWCRTCYESIYTVNQLDPLPPNTYFPYYYSVSTQPYEDCFHPPSGTAPYVSLQNNRFDYPCRTQCWELIYSHYINVFSDQFTNGGIIVKKSVGQIPLYQSSPCLVDIRQESITKDAYQYYNLFQQQTQNTGSIVDTPPTALAGNIHNQANRSEVVVGYFTASSVAVFPYYLPRNDISKGAKSPGLFYALNGRLPMPEGRSFTTFIMNGPARPPTAICGPLDQRTPYKPVGWPN
;
A
#
# COMPACT_ATOMS: atom_id res chain seq x y z
N MET A 1 58.08 21.12 49.15
CA MET A 1 57.61 19.71 49.03
C MET A 1 56.11 19.55 49.25
N ARG A 2 55.48 20.14 50.28
CA ARG A 2 54.02 20.03 50.52
C ARG A 2 53.12 20.52 49.37
N SER A 3 53.49 21.61 48.67
CA SER A 3 52.69 22.18 47.58
C SER A 3 52.71 21.39 46.26
N ILE A 4 53.74 20.58 46.02
CA ILE A 4 53.86 19.77 44.79
C ILE A 4 53.04 18.48 44.96
N PHE A 5 53.00 17.95 46.18
CA PHE A 5 52.24 16.76 46.52
C PHE A 5 50.72 16.98 46.44
N THR A 6 50.23 18.17 46.82
CA THR A 6 48.82 18.54 46.67
C THR A 6 48.41 18.74 45.21
N TRP A 7 49.29 19.26 44.36
CA TRP A 7 49.04 19.36 42.91
C TRP A 7 49.05 17.99 42.22
N LEU A 8 49.95 17.09 42.62
CA LEU A 8 49.96 15.72 42.11
C LEU A 8 48.70 14.93 42.49
N LEU A 9 48.20 15.08 43.73
CA LEU A 9 46.95 14.46 44.18
C LEU A 9 45.72 15.05 43.47
N ALA A 10 45.71 16.36 43.19
CA ALA A 10 44.64 16.99 42.42
C ALA A 10 44.64 16.53 40.95
N CYS A 11 45.81 16.42 40.32
CA CYS A 11 45.93 15.88 38.97
C CYS A 11 45.56 14.39 38.88
N LEU A 12 45.88 13.58 39.92
CA LEU A 12 45.47 12.17 39.99
C LEU A 12 43.95 12.02 40.17
N GLY A 13 43.32 12.90 40.96
CA GLY A 13 41.87 12.93 41.13
C GLY A 13 41.12 13.33 39.87
N ILE A 14 41.64 14.30 39.10
CA ILE A 14 41.03 14.78 37.85
C ILE A 14 41.19 13.75 36.72
N THR A 15 42.29 12.98 36.70
CA THR A 15 42.49 11.90 35.72
C THR A 15 41.61 10.68 36.00
N SER A 16 41.29 10.40 37.26
CA SER A 16 40.39 9.29 37.66
C SER A 16 38.90 9.56 37.35
N LEU A 17 38.51 10.82 37.10
CA LEU A 17 37.15 11.22 36.72
C LEU A 17 36.89 11.11 35.19
N LEU A 18 37.94 10.91 34.38
CA LEU A 18 37.82 10.80 32.93
C LEU A 18 37.83 9.34 32.42
N THR A 19 37.83 8.35 33.32
CA THR A 19 37.83 6.92 32.96
C THR A 19 36.51 6.21 33.26
N SER A 20 35.39 6.93 33.45
CA SER A 20 34.07 6.30 33.47
C SER A 20 33.64 5.96 32.04
N CYS A 21 34.19 4.88 31.49
CA CYS A 21 33.52 4.19 30.41
C CYS A 21 32.22 3.63 31.01
N VAL A 22 31.09 4.25 30.66
CA VAL A 22 29.79 3.60 30.84
C VAL A 22 29.79 2.48 29.82
N ASP A 23 29.90 1.24 30.28
CA ASP A 23 29.62 0.10 29.41
C ASP A 23 28.18 0.28 28.91
N PRO A 24 27.95 0.42 27.59
CA PRO A 24 26.61 0.34 27.08
C PRO A 24 26.12 -1.05 27.44
N GLU A 25 25.13 -1.11 28.32
CA GLU A 25 24.40 -2.35 28.52
C GLU A 25 23.74 -2.66 27.18
N ASP A 26 24.33 -3.60 26.43
CA ASP A 26 23.71 -4.18 25.25
C ASP A 26 22.45 -4.89 25.74
N ILE A 27 21.35 -4.14 25.75
CA ILE A 27 20.02 -4.72 25.89
C ILE A 27 19.86 -5.58 24.64
N THR A 28 20.25 -6.85 24.75
CA THR A 28 19.81 -7.88 23.84
C THR A 28 18.32 -8.04 24.07
N LEU A 29 17.54 -7.18 23.41
CA LEU A 29 16.10 -7.33 23.27
C LEU A 29 15.85 -8.54 22.37
N VAL A 30 16.10 -9.74 22.89
CA VAL A 30 15.47 -10.96 22.40
C VAL A 30 14.03 -10.98 22.93
N GLY A 31 13.32 -9.89 22.69
CA GLY A 31 11.87 -9.85 22.77
C GLY A 31 11.37 -10.46 21.47
N THR A 32 10.89 -11.70 21.52
CA THR A 32 10.02 -12.23 20.47
C THR A 32 8.73 -11.42 20.50
N VAL A 33 8.76 -10.23 19.89
CA VAL A 33 7.59 -9.38 19.72
C VAL A 33 6.67 -10.13 18.75
N ASN A 34 5.73 -10.88 19.30
CA ASN A 34 4.68 -11.59 18.59
C ASN A 34 3.40 -10.77 18.73
N VAL A 35 3.16 -9.87 17.78
CA VAL A 35 2.09 -8.88 17.87
C VAL A 35 1.09 -9.09 16.76
N VAL A 36 -0.19 -9.15 17.12
CA VAL A 36 -1.28 -9.15 16.15
C VAL A 36 -1.42 -7.73 15.60
N VAL A 37 -1.48 -7.62 14.27
CA VAL A 37 -1.65 -6.39 13.52
C VAL A 37 -2.97 -6.48 12.77
N VAL A 38 -3.85 -5.52 13.01
CA VAL A 38 -5.18 -5.47 12.38
C VAL A 38 -5.37 -4.16 11.65
N ASP A 39 -5.71 -4.24 10.38
CA ASP A 39 -6.05 -3.08 9.56
C ASP A 39 -7.43 -3.32 8.95
N GLY A 40 -8.38 -2.43 9.23
CA GLY A 40 -9.76 -2.59 8.77
C GLY A 40 -10.55 -1.31 8.97
N THR A 41 -11.05 -0.77 7.87
CA THR A 41 -11.93 0.40 7.84
C THR A 41 -13.22 0.01 7.13
N ILE A 42 -14.36 0.26 7.77
CA ILE A 42 -15.68 0.08 7.16
C ILE A 42 -16.14 1.41 6.58
N THR A 43 -16.47 1.44 5.29
CA THR A 43 -16.95 2.64 4.60
C THR A 43 -18.38 2.51 4.10
N ASP A 44 -19.02 3.64 3.79
CA ASP A 44 -20.34 3.72 3.14
C ASP A 44 -20.27 3.66 1.61
N LEU A 45 -19.08 3.43 1.05
CA LEU A 45 -18.86 3.24 -0.38
C LEU A 45 -19.28 1.84 -0.84
N ALA A 46 -19.81 1.76 -2.06
CA ALA A 46 -20.16 0.49 -2.72
C ALA A 46 -18.92 -0.17 -3.33
N GLU A 47 -17.95 -0.52 -2.49
CA GLU A 47 -16.70 -1.20 -2.86
C GLU A 47 -16.39 -2.36 -1.91
N PRO A 48 -15.55 -3.33 -2.32
CA PRO A 48 -15.16 -4.43 -1.45
C PRO A 48 -14.53 -3.95 -0.14
N GLN A 49 -15.18 -4.25 0.98
CA GLN A 49 -14.70 -3.93 2.32
C GLN A 49 -13.80 -5.06 2.81
N ILE A 50 -12.52 -4.76 3.07
CA ILE A 50 -11.49 -5.75 3.38
C ILE A 50 -10.86 -5.46 4.75
N ILE A 51 -10.75 -6.50 5.57
CA ILE A 51 -10.07 -6.49 6.87
C ILE A 51 -8.85 -7.38 6.78
N ARG A 52 -7.68 -6.84 7.12
CA ARG A 52 -6.40 -7.53 7.06
C ARG A 52 -5.93 -7.91 8.46
N LEU A 53 -5.61 -9.19 8.64
CA LEU A 53 -5.08 -9.75 9.87
C LEU A 53 -3.67 -10.29 9.61
N ASN A 54 -2.70 -9.70 10.30
CA ASN A 54 -1.30 -10.08 10.22
C ASN A 54 -0.72 -10.31 11.62
N ARG A 55 0.40 -11.03 11.67
CA ARG A 55 1.16 -11.27 12.88
C ARG A 55 2.60 -10.84 12.63
N SER A 56 3.04 -9.79 13.31
CA SER A 56 4.44 -9.40 13.31
C SER A 56 5.22 -10.39 14.18
N ARG A 57 6.27 -11.00 13.61
CA ARG A 57 7.23 -11.84 14.32
C ARG A 57 8.64 -11.48 13.91
N ALA A 58 9.51 -11.33 14.90
CA ALA A 58 10.94 -11.36 14.66
C ALA A 58 11.37 -12.80 14.34
N ASP A 59 12.11 -12.98 13.25
CA ASP A 59 12.82 -14.22 12.95
C ASP A 59 13.82 -14.51 14.07
N SER A 60 13.71 -15.69 14.70
CA SER A 60 14.52 -16.08 15.85
C SER A 60 16.01 -16.28 15.54
N VAL A 61 16.36 -16.45 14.27
CA VAL A 61 17.74 -16.70 13.80
C VAL A 61 18.34 -15.43 13.21
N THR A 62 17.57 -14.67 12.42
CA THR A 62 18.08 -13.48 11.73
C THR A 62 17.77 -12.17 12.45
N GLY A 63 16.89 -12.18 13.46
CA GLY A 63 16.40 -10.98 14.14
C GLY A 63 15.57 -10.05 13.24
N ARG A 64 15.30 -10.45 11.99
CA ARG A 64 14.54 -9.63 11.03
C ARG A 64 13.06 -9.68 11.35
N PHE A 65 12.43 -8.51 11.36
CA PHE A 65 10.99 -8.41 11.51
C PHE A 65 10.29 -8.83 10.20
N GLY A 66 9.30 -9.70 10.31
CA GLY A 66 8.44 -10.11 9.21
C GLY A 66 6.97 -10.11 9.63
N THR A 67 6.07 -9.93 8.66
CA THR A 67 4.63 -10.05 8.87
C THR A 67 4.12 -11.34 8.28
N LEU A 68 3.48 -12.18 9.08
CA LEU A 68 2.84 -13.41 8.65
C LEU A 68 1.32 -13.21 8.58
N PRO A 69 0.66 -13.52 7.45
CA PRO A 69 -0.80 -13.43 7.37
C PRO A 69 -1.44 -14.44 8.33
N ILE A 70 -2.44 -13.98 9.08
CA ILE A 70 -3.24 -14.84 9.95
C ILE A 70 -4.35 -15.43 9.08
N THR A 71 -4.27 -16.74 8.80
CA THR A 71 -5.23 -17.44 7.95
C THR A 71 -6.22 -18.26 8.77
N LYS A 72 -7.35 -18.63 8.16
CA LYS A 72 -8.41 -19.48 8.74
C LYS A 72 -9.02 -18.92 10.05
N ALA A 73 -8.91 -17.62 10.28
CA ALA A 73 -9.65 -16.96 11.34
C ALA A 73 -11.12 -16.80 10.95
N SER A 74 -12.02 -16.89 11.94
CA SER A 74 -13.41 -16.46 11.78
C SER A 74 -13.48 -14.97 12.08
N VAL A 75 -13.85 -14.16 11.09
CA VAL A 75 -13.89 -12.70 11.18
C VAL A 75 -15.31 -12.21 10.91
N GLU A 76 -15.82 -11.36 11.80
CA GLU A 76 -17.18 -10.82 11.72
C GLU A 76 -17.20 -9.35 12.16
N VAL A 77 -18.10 -8.57 11.56
CA VAL A 77 -18.42 -7.21 11.96
C VAL A 77 -19.81 -7.18 12.55
N VAL A 78 -19.95 -6.62 13.74
CA VAL A 78 -21.23 -6.47 14.44
C VAL A 78 -21.71 -5.03 14.30
N MET A 79 -22.89 -4.85 13.71
CA MET A 79 -23.59 -3.57 13.58
C MET A 79 -24.62 -3.43 14.71
N ASP A 80 -24.62 -2.29 15.41
CA ASP A 80 -25.53 -1.93 16.50
C ASP A 80 -25.71 -3.02 17.57
N SER A 81 -24.61 -3.73 17.88
CA SER A 81 -24.57 -4.83 18.85
C SER A 81 -25.47 -6.03 18.57
N SER A 82 -26.11 -6.12 17.40
CA SER A 82 -27.14 -7.13 17.12
C SER A 82 -26.97 -7.83 15.78
N GLN A 83 -26.74 -7.09 14.70
CA GLN A 83 -26.58 -7.67 13.37
C GLN A 83 -25.12 -8.09 13.17
N VAL A 84 -24.91 -9.37 12.82
CA VAL A 84 -23.59 -9.93 12.55
C VAL A 84 -23.41 -10.10 11.05
N ILE A 85 -22.33 -9.52 10.51
CA ILE A 85 -21.93 -9.66 9.12
C ILE A 85 -20.62 -10.45 9.08
N ALA A 86 -20.68 -11.68 8.57
CA ALA A 86 -19.53 -12.55 8.47
C ALA A 86 -18.66 -12.20 7.25
N CYS A 87 -17.34 -12.24 7.43
CA CYS A 87 -16.39 -12.11 6.34
C CYS A 87 -16.03 -13.49 5.77
N HIS A 88 -15.52 -13.51 4.54
CA HIS A 88 -14.90 -14.67 3.93
C HIS A 88 -13.43 -14.36 3.59
N GLU A 89 -12.54 -15.33 3.78
CA GLU A 89 -11.13 -15.18 3.43
C GLU A 89 -10.96 -15.24 1.91
N THR A 90 -10.29 -14.23 1.35
CA THR A 90 -10.07 -14.10 -0.11
C THR A 90 -8.65 -14.52 -0.48
N VAL A 91 -7.68 -13.86 0.13
CA VAL A 91 -6.25 -14.17 0.08
C VAL A 91 -5.78 -14.38 1.52
N ALA A 92 -4.70 -15.12 1.72
CA ALA A 92 -4.14 -15.38 3.05
C ALA A 92 -4.06 -14.09 3.90
N GLY A 93 -4.82 -14.04 5.00
CA GLY A 93 -4.84 -12.89 5.92
C GLY A 93 -5.74 -11.72 5.49
N SER A 94 -6.49 -11.84 4.40
CA SER A 94 -7.41 -10.84 3.87
C SER A 94 -8.86 -11.36 3.94
N TYR A 95 -9.68 -10.72 4.76
CA TYR A 95 -11.06 -11.09 5.05
C TYR A 95 -12.01 -10.05 4.46
N GLN A 96 -12.83 -10.45 3.49
CA GLN A 96 -13.74 -9.56 2.80
C GLN A 96 -15.17 -9.75 3.31
N LEU A 97 -15.88 -8.64 3.55
CA LEU A 97 -17.32 -8.65 3.80
C LEU A 97 -18.11 -8.99 2.52
N PRO A 98 -19.41 -9.32 2.62
CA PRO A 98 -20.26 -9.51 1.45
C PRO A 98 -20.15 -8.32 0.48
N SER A 99 -20.10 -8.58 -0.82
CA SER A 99 -19.82 -7.56 -1.84
C SER A 99 -20.92 -6.50 -1.99
N ASP A 100 -22.11 -6.76 -1.46
CA ASP A 100 -23.25 -5.86 -1.38
C ASP A 100 -23.28 -5.04 -0.07
N PHE A 101 -22.43 -5.38 0.89
CA PHE A 101 -22.37 -4.67 2.16
C PHE A 101 -21.67 -3.33 2.01
N LYS A 102 -22.32 -2.30 2.53
CA LYS A 102 -21.75 -0.98 2.78
C LYS A 102 -22.19 -0.49 4.16
N GLY A 103 -21.33 0.25 4.83
CA GLY A 103 -21.65 0.91 6.07
C GLY A 103 -22.72 1.98 5.89
N GLN A 104 -23.31 2.39 7.00
CA GLN A 104 -24.39 3.37 7.07
C GLN A 104 -24.06 4.38 8.15
N VAL A 105 -24.20 5.66 7.80
CA VAL A 105 -23.96 6.78 8.71
C VAL A 105 -24.90 6.68 9.91
N GLY A 106 -24.37 6.92 11.11
CA GLY A 106 -25.11 6.87 12.38
C GLY A 106 -25.09 5.49 13.06
N HIS A 107 -24.74 4.42 12.35
CA HIS A 107 -24.63 3.08 12.93
C HIS A 107 -23.28 2.83 13.60
N ALA A 108 -23.26 1.95 14.60
CA ALA A 108 -22.07 1.56 15.33
C ALA A 108 -21.54 0.21 14.88
N TYR A 109 -20.25 0.12 14.57
CA TYR A 109 -19.58 -1.08 14.09
C TYR A 109 -18.54 -1.59 15.09
N GLN A 110 -18.46 -2.90 15.24
CA GLN A 110 -17.46 -3.57 16.07
C GLN A 110 -16.88 -4.78 15.34
N LEU A 111 -15.56 -4.87 15.27
CA LEU A 111 -14.86 -6.04 14.75
C LEU A 111 -14.75 -7.12 15.84
N ARG A 112 -15.05 -8.37 15.47
CA ARG A 112 -14.76 -9.55 16.27
C ARG A 112 -14.07 -10.59 15.40
N PHE A 113 -13.06 -11.24 15.96
CA PHE A 113 -12.45 -12.38 15.28
C PHE A 113 -11.94 -13.43 16.24
N THR A 114 -11.99 -14.67 15.77
CA THR A 114 -11.48 -15.85 16.48
C THR A 114 -10.40 -16.50 15.63
N LEU A 115 -9.21 -16.65 16.20
CA LEU A 115 -8.08 -17.32 15.56
C LEU A 115 -8.30 -18.83 15.50
N SER A 116 -7.52 -19.53 14.67
CA SER A 116 -7.56 -20.99 14.53
C SER A 116 -7.22 -21.74 15.83
N ASP A 117 -6.50 -21.09 16.75
CA ASP A 117 -6.18 -21.63 18.08
C ASP A 117 -7.30 -21.41 19.12
N GLY A 118 -8.41 -20.76 18.72
CA GLY A 118 -9.54 -20.43 19.59
C GLY A 118 -9.42 -19.09 20.32
N THR A 119 -8.31 -18.37 20.19
CA THR A 119 -8.13 -17.04 20.80
C THR A 119 -9.09 -16.03 20.19
N ARG A 120 -9.76 -15.25 21.04
CA ARG A 120 -10.81 -14.30 20.63
C ARG A 120 -10.40 -12.85 20.85
N TYR A 121 -10.69 -12.02 19.86
CA TYR A 121 -10.42 -10.58 19.87
C TYR A 121 -11.67 -9.80 19.54
N GLN A 122 -11.78 -8.60 20.10
CA GLN A 122 -12.87 -7.66 19.83
C GLN A 122 -12.37 -6.21 19.82
N SER A 123 -12.90 -5.38 18.93
CA SER A 123 -12.65 -3.94 18.95
C SER A 123 -13.59 -3.21 19.90
N THR A 124 -13.28 -1.96 20.22
CA THR A 124 -14.28 -0.98 20.65
C THR A 124 -15.29 -0.70 19.53
N GLN A 125 -16.45 -0.15 19.89
CA GLN A 125 -17.44 0.29 18.90
C GLN A 125 -17.00 1.58 18.23
N GLN A 126 -17.23 1.68 16.93
CA GLN A 126 -16.94 2.86 16.12
C GLN A 126 -18.23 3.31 15.45
N VAL A 127 -18.67 4.53 15.76
CA VAL A 127 -19.85 5.13 15.14
C VAL A 127 -19.42 5.79 13.83
N MET A 128 -20.09 5.44 12.74
CA MET A 128 -19.86 6.09 11.45
C MET A 128 -20.43 7.50 11.47
N GLN A 129 -19.54 8.49 11.55
CA GLN A 129 -19.91 9.90 11.49
C GLN A 129 -20.20 10.32 10.05
N THR A 130 -20.90 11.44 9.86
CA THR A 130 -21.10 12.02 8.53
C THR A 130 -19.86 12.82 8.13
N VAL A 131 -19.60 12.91 6.83
CA VAL A 131 -18.49 13.68 6.28
C VAL A 131 -19.02 14.73 5.29
N PRO A 132 -18.56 16.00 5.38
CA PRO A 132 -18.93 17.01 4.39
C PRO A 132 -18.27 16.71 3.04
N PRO A 133 -18.91 17.10 1.92
CA PRO A 133 -18.33 16.91 0.60
C PRO A 133 -17.12 17.82 0.37
N ILE A 134 -16.19 17.36 -0.45
CA ILE A 134 -15.10 18.19 -0.97
C ILE A 134 -15.68 19.16 -2.01
N THR A 135 -15.44 20.46 -1.84
CA THR A 135 -15.99 21.50 -2.73
C THR A 135 -15.09 21.76 -3.94
N ARG A 136 -13.77 21.70 -3.73
CA ARG A 136 -12.77 21.92 -4.78
C ARG A 136 -11.51 21.12 -4.47
N ALA A 137 -10.86 20.63 -5.53
CA ALA A 137 -9.51 20.09 -5.47
C ALA A 137 -8.61 20.84 -6.46
N THR A 138 -7.35 21.02 -6.08
CA THR A 138 -6.31 21.62 -6.91
C THR A 138 -4.99 20.89 -6.70
N ALA A 139 -4.15 20.87 -7.72
CA ALA A 139 -2.80 20.33 -7.63
C ALA A 139 -1.79 21.35 -8.13
N GLN A 140 -0.61 21.35 -7.53
CA GLN A 140 0.49 22.22 -7.92
C GLN A 140 1.76 21.40 -8.10
N PHE A 141 2.42 21.51 -9.26
CA PHE A 141 3.70 20.88 -9.48
C PHE A 141 4.76 21.31 -8.45
N ASN A 142 5.45 20.33 -7.90
CA ASN A 142 6.54 20.50 -6.96
C ASN A 142 7.72 19.57 -7.36
N PRO A 143 8.88 20.12 -7.75
CA PRO A 143 10.02 19.32 -8.23
C PRO A 143 10.70 18.49 -7.12
N THR A 144 10.39 18.78 -5.86
CA THR A 144 10.92 18.10 -4.67
C THR A 144 9.79 17.65 -3.75
N ALA A 145 8.65 17.26 -4.31
CA ALA A 145 7.49 16.79 -3.56
C ALA A 145 7.84 15.54 -2.75
N ILE A 146 8.52 14.57 -3.37
CA ILE A 146 8.74 13.25 -2.80
C ILE A 146 10.16 13.16 -2.24
N SER A 147 10.28 12.78 -0.97
CA SER A 147 11.57 12.39 -0.39
C SER A 147 12.14 11.21 -1.19
N PRO A 148 13.40 11.29 -1.67
CA PRO A 148 13.96 10.30 -2.58
C PRO A 148 13.81 8.87 -2.04
N PRO A 149 13.00 8.00 -2.68
CA PRO A 149 12.95 6.59 -2.29
C PRO A 149 14.06 5.77 -3.00
N PHE A 150 14.69 6.36 -4.01
CA PHE A 150 15.74 5.75 -4.82
C PHE A 150 17.10 6.38 -4.46
N SER A 151 18.13 5.55 -4.35
CA SER A 151 19.51 5.88 -3.93
C SER A 151 20.16 7.05 -4.69
N ASP A 152 19.58 7.47 -5.79
CA ASP A 152 20.23 8.36 -6.75
C ASP A 152 19.68 9.81 -6.74
N ASN A 153 18.77 10.17 -5.83
CA ASN A 153 18.15 11.52 -5.75
C ASN A 153 17.52 12.02 -7.06
N LEU A 154 17.26 11.13 -8.03
CA LEU A 154 16.91 11.50 -9.40
C LEU A 154 15.41 11.73 -9.63
N TYR A 155 14.54 11.22 -8.75
CA TYR A 155 13.08 11.20 -8.92
C TYR A 155 12.36 11.74 -7.68
N THR A 156 12.38 13.06 -7.51
CA THR A 156 11.75 13.77 -6.38
C THR A 156 10.51 14.57 -6.79
N ALA A 157 10.23 14.66 -8.08
CA ALA A 157 9.16 15.49 -8.61
C ALA A 157 7.78 14.85 -8.37
N GLY A 158 6.78 15.70 -8.17
CA GLY A 158 5.39 15.30 -8.00
C GLY A 158 4.46 16.51 -8.03
N HIS A 159 3.24 16.31 -7.55
CA HIS A 159 2.24 17.36 -7.40
C HIS A 159 1.72 17.38 -5.97
N ASP A 160 1.77 18.54 -5.32
CA ASP A 160 1.11 18.75 -4.04
C ASP A 160 -0.39 18.90 -4.27
N LEU A 161 -1.17 18.13 -3.52
CA LEU A 161 -2.62 18.05 -3.66
C LEU A 161 -3.31 18.82 -2.54
N PHE A 162 -4.20 19.73 -2.91
CA PHE A 162 -4.94 20.57 -1.99
C PHE A 162 -6.45 20.46 -2.20
N ILE A 163 -7.21 20.57 -1.12
CA ILE A 163 -8.67 20.63 -1.18
C ILE A 163 -9.23 21.85 -0.44
N ASP A 164 -10.46 22.18 -0.80
CA ASP A 164 -11.32 23.09 -0.06
C ASP A 164 -12.61 22.36 0.34
N PHE A 165 -13.08 22.58 1.56
CA PHE A 165 -14.38 22.09 2.03
C PHE A 165 -14.95 22.99 3.13
N THR A 166 -16.23 22.80 3.43
CA THR A 166 -16.93 23.53 4.49
C THR A 166 -17.22 22.58 5.65
N ASP A 167 -16.72 22.94 6.81
CA ASP A 167 -16.88 22.21 8.06
C ASP A 167 -18.23 22.56 8.73
N PRO A 168 -18.94 21.59 9.36
CA PRO A 168 -20.23 21.85 10.00
C PRO A 168 -20.08 22.53 11.39
N VAL A 169 -20.96 23.48 11.71
CA VAL A 169 -20.75 24.51 12.76
C VAL A 169 -20.90 24.10 14.24
N GLU A 170 -21.30 22.87 14.58
CA GLU A 170 -21.68 22.53 15.97
C GLU A 170 -20.91 21.38 16.63
N THR A 171 -20.06 20.66 15.90
CA THR A 171 -19.38 19.47 16.42
C THR A 171 -17.90 19.52 16.10
N THR A 172 -17.03 19.25 17.09
CA THR A 172 -15.62 18.98 16.79
C THR A 172 -15.53 17.72 15.92
N ASN A 173 -15.09 17.91 14.69
CA ASN A 173 -14.91 16.88 13.70
C ASN A 173 -13.44 16.51 13.51
N TYR A 174 -13.24 15.24 13.19
CA TYR A 174 -11.93 14.68 12.89
C TYR A 174 -11.97 14.06 11.51
N TYR A 175 -10.96 14.37 10.73
CA TYR A 175 -10.87 13.96 9.34
C TYR A 175 -9.59 13.21 9.07
N ARG A 176 -9.68 12.28 8.13
CA ARG A 176 -8.54 11.60 7.52
C ARG A 176 -8.66 11.70 6.01
N TRP A 177 -7.53 11.87 5.33
CA TRP A 177 -7.48 11.82 3.88
C TRP A 177 -6.60 10.70 3.40
N GLU A 178 -7.08 10.06 2.34
CA GLU A 178 -6.33 9.14 1.52
C GLU A 178 -6.61 9.46 0.04
N TRP A 179 -5.76 8.95 -0.83
CA TRP A 179 -5.98 9.06 -2.27
C TRP A 179 -5.69 7.74 -2.98
N LYS A 180 -6.44 7.53 -4.07
CA LYS A 180 -6.23 6.43 -5.01
C LYS A 180 -5.94 7.02 -6.38
N LEU A 181 -4.75 6.74 -6.89
CA LEU A 181 -4.24 7.22 -8.16
C LEU A 181 -4.48 6.16 -9.24
N TYR A 182 -4.96 6.61 -10.39
CA TYR A 182 -5.11 5.83 -11.62
C TYR A 182 -4.11 6.34 -12.64
N GLU A 183 -3.06 5.56 -12.88
CA GLU A 183 -2.03 5.83 -13.88
C GLU A 183 -2.25 4.99 -15.12
N GLN A 184 -2.26 5.62 -16.30
CA GLN A 184 -2.41 4.86 -17.53
C GLN A 184 -1.19 3.96 -17.77
N GLN A 185 -1.43 2.66 -17.93
CA GLN A 185 -0.39 1.66 -18.10
C GLN A 185 -0.22 1.25 -19.56
N SER A 186 1.04 1.16 -20.01
CA SER A 186 1.38 0.72 -21.37
C SER A 186 1.80 -0.75 -21.48
N TRP A 187 2.11 -1.41 -20.36
CA TRP A 187 2.59 -2.80 -20.32
C TRP A 187 1.67 -3.67 -19.46
N CYS A 188 1.01 -4.67 -20.05
CA CYS A 188 -0.09 -5.39 -19.39
C CYS A 188 0.27 -6.81 -18.93
N ARG A 189 1.30 -7.42 -19.50
CA ARG A 189 1.70 -8.76 -19.09
C ARG A 189 3.19 -8.86 -19.01
N THR A 190 3.62 -9.61 -18.02
CA THR A 190 4.95 -10.14 -17.91
C THR A 190 4.83 -11.65 -17.93
N CYS A 191 5.67 -12.30 -18.71
CA CYS A 191 5.86 -13.75 -18.68
C CYS A 191 7.31 -14.07 -18.28
N TYR A 192 7.48 -14.92 -17.26
CA TYR A 192 8.78 -15.41 -16.79
C TYR A 192 8.99 -16.82 -17.34
N GLU A 193 10.13 -17.06 -17.99
CA GLU A 193 10.49 -18.35 -18.63
C GLU A 193 9.39 -18.89 -19.57
N SER A 194 8.58 -17.97 -20.10
CA SER A 194 7.37 -18.23 -20.86
C SER A 194 7.10 -17.08 -21.82
N ILE A 195 6.21 -17.33 -22.77
CA ILE A 195 5.81 -16.35 -23.79
C ILE A 195 4.31 -16.11 -23.74
N TYR A 196 3.87 -14.89 -24.02
CA TYR A 196 2.45 -14.58 -24.05
C TYR A 196 1.82 -15.08 -25.35
N THR A 197 0.70 -15.79 -25.29
CA THR A 197 0.02 -16.26 -26.49
C THR A 197 -1.45 -15.89 -26.47
N VAL A 198 -1.91 -15.27 -27.56
CA VAL A 198 -3.31 -14.89 -27.76
C VAL A 198 -4.18 -16.12 -27.96
N ASN A 199 -3.64 -17.12 -28.66
CA ASN A 199 -4.28 -18.38 -28.96
C ASN A 199 -3.54 -19.55 -28.32
N GLN A 200 -4.26 -20.67 -28.18
CA GLN A 200 -3.70 -21.92 -27.68
C GLN A 200 -2.63 -22.45 -28.65
N LEU A 201 -1.58 -23.06 -28.10
CA LEU A 201 -0.53 -23.72 -28.86
C LEU A 201 -0.73 -25.23 -28.80
N ASP A 202 -0.95 -25.85 -29.97
CA ASP A 202 -1.11 -27.29 -30.11
C ASP A 202 0.25 -27.94 -30.44
N PRO A 203 0.67 -28.99 -29.71
CA PRO A 203 1.96 -29.64 -29.93
C PRO A 203 1.99 -30.33 -31.30
N LEU A 204 3.11 -30.18 -32.00
CA LEU A 204 3.36 -30.88 -33.26
C LEU A 204 4.05 -32.23 -33.02
N PRO A 205 3.87 -33.20 -33.93
CA PRO A 205 4.62 -34.46 -33.88
C PRO A 205 6.14 -34.21 -33.86
N PRO A 206 6.90 -34.87 -32.96
CA PRO A 206 8.33 -34.67 -32.84
C PRO A 206 9.06 -34.89 -34.18
N ASN A 207 10.11 -34.10 -34.44
CA ASN A 207 11.04 -34.23 -35.58
C ASN A 207 10.41 -34.20 -36.99
N THR A 208 9.12 -33.85 -37.12
CA THR A 208 8.45 -33.81 -38.43
C THR A 208 8.61 -32.44 -39.10
N TYR A 209 8.67 -31.36 -38.32
CA TYR A 209 8.65 -29.98 -38.82
C TYR A 209 9.73 -29.11 -38.17
N PHE A 210 10.95 -29.64 -37.96
CA PHE A 210 12.04 -28.87 -37.33
C PHE A 210 12.28 -27.53 -38.06
N PRO A 211 12.42 -26.39 -37.35
CA PRO A 211 12.58 -26.22 -35.90
C PRO A 211 11.28 -26.01 -35.10
N TYR A 212 10.11 -26.29 -35.67
CA TYR A 212 8.82 -26.06 -35.02
C TYR A 212 8.39 -27.20 -34.08
N TYR A 213 7.86 -26.82 -32.93
CA TYR A 213 7.36 -27.71 -31.88
C TYR A 213 5.86 -27.53 -31.61
N TYR A 214 5.32 -26.35 -31.93
CA TYR A 214 3.91 -26.03 -31.73
C TYR A 214 3.32 -25.38 -32.98
N SER A 215 2.02 -25.51 -33.15
CA SER A 215 1.23 -24.75 -34.12
C SER A 215 0.15 -23.95 -33.40
N VAL A 216 -0.27 -22.83 -34.00
CA VAL A 216 -1.29 -21.98 -33.40
C VAL A 216 -2.68 -22.53 -33.68
N SER A 217 -3.45 -22.74 -32.61
CA SER A 217 -4.85 -23.15 -32.66
C SER A 217 -5.78 -21.97 -32.93
N THR A 218 -7.05 -22.25 -33.21
CA THR A 218 -8.09 -21.22 -33.31
C THR A 218 -8.68 -20.83 -31.94
N GLN A 219 -8.43 -21.64 -30.90
CA GLN A 219 -8.95 -21.39 -29.57
C GLN A 219 -8.23 -20.21 -28.89
N PRO A 220 -8.95 -19.28 -28.23
CA PRO A 220 -8.33 -18.21 -27.46
C PRO A 220 -7.66 -18.76 -26.19
N TYR A 221 -6.55 -18.14 -25.78
CA TYR A 221 -5.79 -18.51 -24.59
C TYR A 221 -5.46 -17.27 -23.72
N GLU A 222 -4.91 -16.21 -24.33
CA GLU A 222 -4.62 -14.91 -23.71
C GLU A 222 -3.79 -14.97 -22.40
N ASP A 223 -2.83 -15.88 -22.30
CA ASP A 223 -1.96 -16.04 -21.12
C ASP A 223 -0.50 -16.41 -21.48
N CYS A 224 0.37 -16.48 -20.47
CA CYS A 224 1.75 -16.91 -20.55
C CYS A 224 1.82 -18.43 -20.74
N PHE A 225 2.15 -18.86 -21.95
CA PHE A 225 2.39 -20.25 -22.28
C PHE A 225 3.77 -20.69 -21.78
N HIS A 226 3.78 -21.71 -20.94
CA HIS A 226 4.99 -22.33 -20.40
C HIS A 226 5.27 -23.65 -21.14
N PRO A 227 6.34 -23.75 -21.95
CA PRO A 227 6.71 -25.02 -22.54
C PRO A 227 7.08 -26.03 -21.45
N PRO A 228 6.85 -27.34 -21.67
CA PRO A 228 7.23 -28.37 -20.71
C PRO A 228 8.74 -28.34 -20.42
N SER A 229 9.10 -28.50 -19.15
CA SER A 229 10.50 -28.52 -18.71
C SER A 229 11.30 -29.60 -19.44
N GLY A 230 12.54 -29.26 -19.81
CA GLY A 230 13.43 -30.16 -20.55
C GLY A 230 13.25 -30.17 -22.08
N THR A 231 12.28 -29.42 -22.61
CA THR A 231 12.13 -29.25 -24.07
C THR A 231 13.07 -28.15 -24.59
N ALA A 232 13.44 -28.20 -25.88
CA ALA A 232 14.27 -27.15 -26.49
C ALA A 232 13.64 -25.74 -26.40
N PRO A 233 12.32 -25.56 -26.60
CA PRO A 233 11.64 -24.29 -26.33
C PRO A 233 11.81 -23.80 -24.88
N TYR A 234 11.67 -24.68 -23.89
CA TYR A 234 11.90 -24.33 -22.49
C TYR A 234 13.33 -23.81 -22.26
N VAL A 235 14.35 -24.51 -22.79
CA VAL A 235 15.75 -24.10 -22.67
C VAL A 235 16.00 -22.72 -23.31
N SER A 236 15.34 -22.42 -24.43
CA SER A 236 15.47 -21.11 -25.09
C SER A 236 14.86 -19.94 -24.29
N LEU A 237 13.86 -20.22 -23.45
CA LEU A 237 13.16 -19.22 -22.64
C LEU A 237 13.68 -19.15 -21.20
N GLN A 238 14.46 -20.13 -20.76
CA GLN A 238 14.98 -20.21 -19.40
C GLN A 238 15.71 -18.92 -18.99
N ASN A 239 15.48 -18.46 -17.76
CA ASN A 239 15.95 -17.18 -17.20
C ASN A 239 15.55 -15.91 -17.98
N ASN A 240 14.74 -16.01 -19.04
CA ASN A 240 14.25 -14.84 -19.75
C ASN A 240 12.91 -14.37 -19.18
N ARG A 241 12.68 -13.08 -19.29
CA ARG A 241 11.42 -12.42 -18.90
C ARG A 241 11.01 -11.49 -20.02
N PHE A 242 9.78 -11.59 -20.47
CA PHE A 242 9.25 -10.75 -21.53
C PHE A 242 8.04 -9.96 -21.05
N ASP A 243 8.01 -8.68 -21.43
CA ASP A 243 6.91 -7.76 -21.17
C ASP A 243 6.16 -7.48 -22.46
N TYR A 244 4.84 -7.44 -22.35
CA TYR A 244 3.93 -7.30 -23.48
C TYR A 244 3.10 -6.03 -23.32
N PRO A 245 3.07 -5.17 -24.34
CA PRO A 245 2.32 -3.92 -24.29
C PRO A 245 0.82 -4.18 -24.21
N CYS A 246 0.09 -3.26 -23.59
CA CYS A 246 -1.35 -3.32 -23.46
C CYS A 246 -2.06 -3.21 -24.82
N ARG A 247 -3.02 -4.10 -25.06
CA ARG A 247 -3.93 -4.07 -26.22
C ARG A 247 -5.17 -3.21 -25.93
N THR A 248 -5.68 -3.31 -24.71
CA THR A 248 -6.85 -2.58 -24.22
C THR A 248 -6.41 -1.46 -23.28
N GLN A 249 -7.32 -0.54 -22.97
CA GLN A 249 -7.07 0.45 -21.94
C GLN A 249 -6.78 -0.23 -20.60
N CYS A 250 -5.87 0.36 -19.83
CA CYS A 250 -5.40 -0.22 -18.58
C CYS A 250 -4.92 0.90 -17.66
N TRP A 251 -5.36 0.84 -16.40
CA TRP A 251 -4.92 1.74 -15.36
C TRP A 251 -4.33 0.96 -14.21
N GLU A 252 -3.14 1.38 -13.78
CA GLU A 252 -2.54 0.96 -12.52
C GLU A 252 -3.16 1.76 -11.38
N LEU A 253 -3.46 1.08 -10.28
CA LEU A 253 -4.04 1.61 -9.06
C LEU A 253 -2.94 1.75 -8.01
N ILE A 254 -2.62 2.98 -7.64
CA ILE A 254 -1.61 3.30 -6.63
C ILE A 254 -2.31 3.99 -5.46
N TYR A 255 -2.01 3.55 -4.24
CA TYR A 255 -2.69 4.03 -3.03
C TYR A 255 -1.76 4.88 -2.18
N SER A 256 -2.30 5.87 -1.48
CA SER A 256 -1.56 6.63 -0.48
C SER A 256 -1.20 5.78 0.73
N HIS A 257 0.04 5.86 1.20
CA HIS A 257 0.49 5.24 2.45
C HIS A 257 0.78 6.25 3.56
N TYR A 258 0.78 7.54 3.23
CA TYR A 258 0.96 8.63 4.19
C TYR A 258 -0.32 8.84 5.00
N ILE A 259 -0.15 9.06 6.30
CA ILE A 259 -1.28 9.33 7.20
C ILE A 259 -1.48 10.84 7.19
N ASN A 260 -2.66 11.29 6.82
CA ASN A 260 -3.04 12.70 6.91
C ASN A 260 -4.30 12.82 7.74
N VAL A 261 -4.15 13.31 8.96
CA VAL A 261 -5.24 13.52 9.90
C VAL A 261 -5.36 14.99 10.28
N PHE A 262 -6.56 15.41 10.65
CA PHE A 262 -6.86 16.78 11.06
C PHE A 262 -7.99 16.82 12.07
N SER A 263 -7.88 17.78 12.98
CA SER A 263 -8.95 18.19 13.88
C SER A 263 -9.32 19.63 13.57
N ASP A 264 -10.62 19.87 13.45
CA ASP A 264 -11.21 21.18 13.27
C ASP A 264 -11.27 22.04 14.56
N GLN A 265 -10.69 21.58 15.68
CA GLN A 265 -10.85 22.21 16.99
C GLN A 265 -10.59 23.73 17.01
N PHE A 266 -9.75 24.22 16.10
CA PHE A 266 -9.40 25.65 15.95
C PHE A 266 -10.05 26.34 14.72
N THR A 267 -10.85 25.62 13.94
CA THR A 267 -11.48 26.08 12.69
C THR A 267 -12.95 25.63 12.55
N ASN A 268 -13.56 25.14 13.63
CA ASN A 268 -14.91 24.56 13.66
C ASN A 268 -15.95 25.48 12.99
N GLY A 269 -16.71 24.92 12.06
CA GLY A 269 -17.74 25.62 11.30
C GLY A 269 -17.22 26.55 10.20
N GLY A 270 -15.91 26.51 9.94
CA GLY A 270 -15.24 27.38 8.99
C GLY A 270 -15.14 26.78 7.59
N ILE A 271 -14.78 27.63 6.63
CA ILE A 271 -14.31 27.18 5.32
C ILE A 271 -12.83 26.85 5.45
N ILE A 272 -12.48 25.61 5.13
CA ILE A 272 -11.09 25.15 5.08
C ILE A 272 -10.64 25.25 3.64
N VAL A 273 -9.59 26.06 3.40
CA VAL A 273 -9.08 26.39 2.06
C VAL A 273 -7.63 25.93 1.94
N LYS A 274 -7.29 25.35 0.78
CA LYS A 274 -5.95 24.85 0.43
C LYS A 274 -5.38 23.91 1.50
N LYS A 275 -6.21 23.03 2.06
CA LYS A 275 -5.72 21.97 2.95
C LYS A 275 -4.91 20.98 2.13
N SER A 276 -3.62 20.84 2.44
CA SER A 276 -2.78 19.81 1.83
C SER A 276 -3.25 18.42 2.29
N VAL A 277 -3.58 17.57 1.32
CA VAL A 277 -4.12 16.21 1.54
C VAL A 277 -3.15 15.11 1.07
N GLY A 278 -2.09 15.47 0.38
CA GLY A 278 -1.06 14.52 -0.03
C GLY A 278 -0.23 15.02 -1.19
N GLN A 279 0.62 14.14 -1.68
CA GLN A 279 1.50 14.40 -2.82
C GLN A 279 1.39 13.24 -3.79
N ILE A 280 1.31 13.56 -5.07
CA ILE A 280 1.20 12.58 -6.16
C ILE A 280 2.56 12.47 -6.83
N PRO A 281 3.28 11.34 -6.70
CA PRO A 281 4.57 11.17 -7.35
C PRO A 281 4.47 11.29 -8.88
N LEU A 282 5.50 11.87 -9.51
CA LEU A 282 5.58 11.96 -10.96
C LEU A 282 6.18 10.68 -11.56
N TYR A 283 5.34 9.67 -11.81
CA TYR A 283 5.76 8.43 -12.47
C TYR A 283 5.99 8.61 -13.97
N GLN A 284 5.17 9.43 -14.63
CA GLN A 284 5.21 9.73 -16.06
C GLN A 284 4.58 11.10 -16.36
N SER A 285 4.84 11.66 -17.54
CA SER A 285 4.28 12.97 -17.93
C SER A 285 2.82 12.91 -18.39
N SER A 286 2.31 11.72 -18.72
CA SER A 286 0.92 11.51 -19.10
C SER A 286 -0.03 11.89 -17.97
N PRO A 287 -1.24 12.38 -18.29
CA PRO A 287 -2.24 12.73 -17.29
C PRO A 287 -2.67 11.50 -16.48
N CYS A 288 -3.19 11.74 -15.28
CA CYS A 288 -3.70 10.71 -14.38
C CYS A 288 -4.99 11.18 -13.70
N LEU A 289 -5.70 10.27 -13.03
CA LEU A 289 -6.85 10.60 -12.19
C LEU A 289 -6.53 10.27 -10.74
N VAL A 290 -6.90 11.16 -9.82
CA VAL A 290 -6.73 10.97 -8.39
C VAL A 290 -8.12 10.98 -7.74
N ASP A 291 -8.56 9.85 -7.21
CA ASP A 291 -9.73 9.79 -6.33
C ASP A 291 -9.29 10.22 -4.94
N ILE A 292 -9.66 11.45 -4.56
CA ILE A 292 -9.40 12.01 -3.23
C ILE A 292 -10.53 11.55 -2.32
N ARG A 293 -10.19 10.95 -1.18
CA ARG A 293 -11.14 10.44 -0.21
C ARG A 293 -11.00 11.22 1.08
N GLN A 294 -12.07 11.90 1.47
CA GLN A 294 -12.18 12.53 2.78
C GLN A 294 -13.04 11.65 3.67
N GLU A 295 -12.47 11.21 4.78
CA GLU A 295 -13.09 10.31 5.73
C GLU A 295 -13.38 11.06 7.03
N SER A 296 -14.57 10.85 7.60
CA SER A 296 -14.85 11.22 8.99
C SER A 296 -14.37 10.11 9.93
N ILE A 297 -13.64 10.46 10.99
CA ILE A 297 -13.16 9.50 11.99
C ILE A 297 -13.57 9.91 13.40
N THR A 298 -13.65 8.94 14.32
CA THR A 298 -13.91 9.23 15.74
C THR A 298 -12.72 9.94 16.38
N LYS A 299 -12.96 10.61 17.52
CA LYS A 299 -11.91 11.24 18.32
C LYS A 299 -10.81 10.24 18.72
N ASP A 300 -11.19 9.05 19.14
CA ASP A 300 -10.25 8.02 19.58
C ASP A 300 -9.41 7.50 18.41
N ALA A 301 -10.02 7.36 17.22
CA ALA A 301 -9.29 7.03 16.00
C ALA A 301 -8.30 8.14 15.61
N TYR A 302 -8.71 9.41 15.69
CA TYR A 302 -7.82 10.55 15.45
C TYR A 302 -6.61 10.55 16.38
N GLN A 303 -6.82 10.33 17.68
CA GLN A 303 -5.74 10.25 18.65
C GLN A 303 -4.74 9.14 18.31
N TYR A 304 -5.25 7.97 17.93
CA TYR A 304 -4.42 6.84 17.49
C TYR A 304 -3.60 7.20 16.25
N TYR A 305 -4.24 7.66 15.17
CA TYR A 305 -3.54 7.94 13.91
C TYR A 305 -2.60 9.14 14.00
N ASN A 306 -2.92 10.17 14.80
CA ASN A 306 -2.04 11.29 15.04
C ASN A 306 -0.76 10.85 15.77
N LEU A 307 -0.88 9.99 16.80
CA LEU A 307 0.28 9.42 17.47
C LEU A 307 1.07 8.50 16.53
N PHE A 308 0.39 7.70 15.70
CA PHE A 308 1.03 6.85 14.71
C PHE A 308 1.80 7.66 13.67
N GLN A 309 1.22 8.74 13.16
CA GLN A 309 1.86 9.67 12.24
C GLN A 309 3.11 10.30 12.88
N GLN A 310 3.02 10.78 14.13
CA GLN A 310 4.16 11.37 14.84
C GLN A 310 5.31 10.38 15.03
N GLN A 311 5.03 9.11 15.32
CA GLN A 311 6.05 8.08 15.52
C GLN A 311 6.66 7.53 14.23
N THR A 312 5.94 7.56 13.11
CA THR A 312 6.38 6.91 11.85
C THR A 312 6.82 7.87 10.77
N GLN A 313 6.25 9.07 10.72
CA GLN A 313 6.44 10.04 9.63
C GLN A 313 7.18 11.30 10.07
N ASN A 314 7.24 11.60 11.37
CA ASN A 314 7.94 12.78 11.91
C ASN A 314 9.23 12.39 12.67
N THR A 315 9.91 11.34 12.25
CA THR A 315 11.15 10.84 12.87
C THR A 315 12.37 11.66 12.44
N GLY A 316 13.34 11.84 13.35
CA GLY A 316 14.60 12.53 13.05
C GLY A 316 14.69 13.98 13.54
N SER A 317 13.84 14.37 14.50
CA SER A 317 13.93 15.65 15.19
C SER A 317 14.68 15.49 16.52
N ILE A 318 15.29 16.55 17.04
CA ILE A 318 15.98 16.53 18.36
C ILE A 318 14.97 16.23 19.51
N VAL A 319 13.67 16.34 19.23
CA VAL A 319 12.57 16.02 20.14
C VAL A 319 11.76 14.82 19.61
N ASP A 320 12.43 13.69 19.42
CA ASP A 320 11.74 12.44 19.06
C ASP A 320 10.88 11.95 20.24
N THR A 321 9.65 11.52 19.95
CA THR A 321 8.77 10.93 20.98
C THR A 321 9.31 9.55 21.35
N PRO A 322 9.45 9.20 22.64
CA PRO A 322 9.94 7.88 23.04
C PRO A 322 9.05 6.78 22.44
N PRO A 323 9.64 5.73 21.85
CA PRO A 323 8.87 4.66 21.21
C PRO A 323 7.99 3.97 22.25
N THR A 324 6.69 4.22 22.17
CA THR A 324 5.67 3.59 23.01
C THR A 324 4.86 2.65 22.14
N ALA A 325 4.61 1.42 22.63
CA ALA A 325 3.77 0.47 21.90
C ALA A 325 2.38 1.08 21.66
N LEU A 326 2.07 1.37 20.40
CA LEU A 326 0.81 1.97 20.01
C LEU A 326 -0.31 0.91 20.04
N ALA A 327 -0.94 0.77 21.20
CA ALA A 327 -2.08 -0.13 21.36
C ALA A 327 -3.30 0.41 20.60
N GLY A 328 -3.89 -0.46 19.79
CA GLY A 328 -5.12 -0.21 19.06
C GLY A 328 -6.37 -0.22 19.93
N ASN A 329 -7.52 -0.14 19.26
CA ASN A 329 -8.82 -0.33 19.88
C ASN A 329 -9.29 -1.79 19.91
N ILE A 330 -8.40 -2.75 19.67
CA ILE A 330 -8.68 -4.19 19.62
C ILE A 330 -8.04 -4.87 20.83
N HIS A 331 -8.79 -5.75 21.47
CA HIS A 331 -8.37 -6.39 22.72
C HIS A 331 -8.65 -7.89 22.67
N ASN A 332 -7.70 -8.68 23.17
CA ASN A 332 -7.93 -10.09 23.44
C ASN A 332 -8.92 -10.22 24.62
N GLN A 333 -9.96 -11.03 24.45
CA GLN A 333 -11.00 -11.23 25.46
C GLN A 333 -10.50 -11.98 26.70
N ALA A 334 -9.51 -12.86 26.56
CA ALA A 334 -8.92 -13.64 27.65
C ALA A 334 -7.72 -12.93 28.29
N ASN A 335 -6.99 -12.10 27.54
CA ASN A 335 -5.82 -11.39 28.03
C ASN A 335 -5.81 -9.90 27.63
N ARG A 336 -6.29 -9.01 28.50
CA ARG A 336 -6.33 -7.57 28.23
C ARG A 336 -4.98 -6.87 28.25
N SER A 337 -3.91 -7.51 28.72
CA SER A 337 -2.55 -6.94 28.66
C SER A 337 -1.83 -7.24 27.34
N GLU A 338 -2.41 -8.08 26.48
CA GLU A 338 -1.87 -8.30 25.14
C GLU A 338 -2.01 -7.03 24.30
N VAL A 339 -0.88 -6.58 23.75
CA VAL A 339 -0.85 -5.44 22.83
C VAL A 339 -1.22 -5.93 21.42
N VAL A 340 -2.29 -5.34 20.88
CA VAL A 340 -2.67 -5.47 19.46
C VAL A 340 -2.38 -4.14 18.78
N VAL A 341 -1.69 -4.20 17.63
CA VAL A 341 -1.35 -3.03 16.82
C VAL A 341 -2.38 -2.87 15.70
N GLY A 342 -2.62 -1.63 15.30
CA GLY A 342 -3.61 -1.27 14.30
C GLY A 342 -4.93 -0.82 14.92
N TYR A 343 -5.86 -0.36 14.09
CA TYR A 343 -7.09 0.25 14.58
C TYR A 343 -8.23 -0.10 13.65
N PHE A 344 -9.36 -0.53 14.21
CA PHE A 344 -10.58 -0.74 13.46
C PHE A 344 -11.39 0.56 13.44
N THR A 345 -11.80 1.02 12.25
CA THR A 345 -12.61 2.25 12.09
C THR A 345 -13.89 2.00 11.28
N ALA A 346 -14.84 2.92 11.43
CA ALA A 346 -16.00 3.04 10.56
C ALA A 346 -16.14 4.51 10.16
N SER A 347 -16.09 4.79 8.85
CA SER A 347 -15.95 6.14 8.31
C SER A 347 -16.92 6.36 7.14
N SER A 348 -17.64 7.47 7.14
CA SER A 348 -18.28 7.96 5.91
C SER A 348 -17.23 8.59 5.02
N VAL A 349 -17.35 8.41 3.70
CA VAL A 349 -16.33 8.85 2.73
C VAL A 349 -16.94 9.74 1.66
N ALA A 350 -16.43 10.97 1.57
CA ALA A 350 -16.66 11.86 0.44
C ALA A 350 -15.55 11.65 -0.59
N VAL A 351 -15.93 11.23 -1.80
CA VAL A 351 -14.99 11.01 -2.92
C VAL A 351 -15.03 12.19 -3.88
N PHE A 352 -13.86 12.71 -4.25
CA PHE A 352 -13.71 13.73 -5.29
C PHE A 352 -12.72 13.25 -6.35
N PRO A 353 -13.18 12.85 -7.54
CA PRO A 353 -12.30 12.48 -8.65
C PRO A 353 -11.66 13.74 -9.25
N TYR A 354 -10.33 13.81 -9.20
CA TYR A 354 -9.55 14.92 -9.73
C TYR A 354 -8.69 14.48 -10.92
N TYR A 355 -9.01 14.98 -12.12
CA TYR A 355 -8.19 14.78 -13.31
C TYR A 355 -6.97 15.70 -13.26
N LEU A 356 -5.78 15.11 -13.19
CA LEU A 356 -4.51 15.81 -13.15
C LEU A 356 -3.88 15.82 -14.55
N PRO A 357 -3.95 16.95 -15.30
CA PRO A 357 -3.47 17.01 -16.68
C PRO A 357 -1.94 17.01 -16.80
N ARG A 358 -1.20 17.36 -15.73
CA ARG A 358 0.27 17.44 -15.70
C ARG A 358 0.90 18.40 -16.73
N ASN A 359 0.15 19.41 -17.16
CA ASN A 359 0.62 20.44 -18.11
C ASN A 359 1.53 21.50 -17.48
N ASP A 360 1.62 21.54 -16.16
CA ASP A 360 2.40 22.46 -15.33
C ASP A 360 3.80 21.94 -14.98
N ILE A 361 4.17 20.74 -15.45
CA ILE A 361 5.49 20.14 -15.23
C ILE A 361 6.58 21.04 -15.83
N SER A 362 7.61 21.33 -15.04
CA SER A 362 8.74 22.15 -15.49
C SER A 362 9.60 21.45 -16.56
N LYS A 363 10.13 22.23 -17.51
CA LYS A 363 11.07 21.75 -18.54
C LYS A 363 12.37 21.28 -17.87
N GLY A 364 12.47 19.98 -17.61
CA GLY A 364 13.63 19.37 -16.94
C GLY A 364 13.26 18.42 -15.79
N ALA A 365 12.00 18.41 -15.36
CA ALA A 365 11.52 17.40 -14.43
C ALA A 365 11.70 16.00 -15.03
N LYS A 366 12.31 15.10 -14.26
CA LYS A 366 12.53 13.71 -14.66
C LYS A 366 11.45 12.83 -14.04
N SER A 367 10.91 11.92 -14.84
CA SER A 367 10.03 10.85 -14.40
C SER A 367 10.67 9.49 -14.75
N PRO A 368 10.66 8.50 -13.86
CA PRO A 368 11.26 7.18 -14.12
C PRO A 368 10.52 6.39 -15.22
N GLY A 369 9.27 6.73 -15.51
CA GLY A 369 8.35 5.88 -16.27
C GLY A 369 7.64 4.91 -15.33
N LEU A 370 6.32 4.75 -15.50
CA LEU A 370 5.47 3.94 -14.61
C LEU A 370 6.00 2.52 -14.44
N PHE A 371 6.37 1.84 -15.53
CA PHE A 371 6.87 0.47 -15.47
C PHE A 371 8.13 0.34 -14.60
N TYR A 372 9.09 1.25 -14.78
CA TYR A 372 10.33 1.25 -14.00
C TYR A 372 10.05 1.55 -12.53
N ALA A 373 9.17 2.51 -12.24
CA ALA A 373 8.81 2.85 -10.86
C ALA A 373 8.21 1.66 -10.10
N LEU A 374 7.39 0.84 -10.77
CA LEU A 374 6.74 -0.32 -10.17
C LEU A 374 7.64 -1.57 -10.11
N ASN A 375 8.53 -1.76 -11.09
CA ASN A 375 9.30 -3.00 -11.26
C ASN A 375 10.80 -2.87 -10.95
N GLY A 376 11.33 -1.66 -10.77
CA GLY A 376 12.76 -1.41 -10.58
C GLY A 376 13.64 -1.71 -11.81
N ARG A 377 13.04 -1.90 -12.99
CA ARG A 377 13.75 -2.19 -14.25
C ARG A 377 13.00 -1.66 -15.46
N LEU A 378 13.71 -1.52 -16.58
CA LEU A 378 13.09 -1.23 -17.85
C LEU A 378 12.33 -2.44 -18.40
N PRO A 379 11.24 -2.23 -19.15
CA PRO A 379 10.52 -3.33 -19.80
C PRO A 379 11.41 -4.01 -20.84
N MET A 380 11.25 -5.33 -20.98
CA MET A 380 11.99 -6.18 -21.91
C MET A 380 11.01 -6.75 -22.93
N PRO A 381 10.84 -6.11 -24.10
CA PRO A 381 9.98 -6.62 -25.15
C PRO A 381 10.45 -7.99 -25.62
N GLU A 382 9.51 -8.85 -26.05
CA GLU A 382 9.87 -10.13 -26.65
C GLU A 382 10.69 -9.94 -27.94
N GLY A 383 11.84 -10.61 -27.99
CA GLY A 383 12.72 -10.64 -29.16
C GLY A 383 12.34 -11.75 -30.14
N ARG A 384 12.49 -11.50 -31.45
CA ARG A 384 12.10 -12.45 -32.51
C ARG A 384 12.83 -13.80 -32.47
N SER A 385 14.02 -13.87 -31.88
CA SER A 385 14.82 -15.10 -31.80
C SER A 385 14.27 -16.13 -30.82
N PHE A 386 13.40 -15.74 -29.89
CA PHE A 386 12.91 -16.59 -28.81
C PHE A 386 11.64 -17.38 -29.15
N THR A 387 11.08 -17.21 -30.36
CA THR A 387 9.78 -17.81 -30.73
C THR A 387 9.83 -18.58 -32.03
N THR A 388 11.02 -18.98 -32.47
CA THR A 388 11.25 -19.74 -33.72
C THR A 388 10.67 -21.16 -33.68
N PHE A 389 10.21 -21.61 -32.51
CA PHE A 389 9.61 -22.93 -32.31
C PHE A 389 8.09 -22.99 -32.60
N ILE A 390 7.46 -21.90 -33.02
CA ILE A 390 6.01 -21.85 -33.33
C ILE A 390 5.80 -21.76 -34.84
N MET A 391 5.07 -22.72 -35.41
CA MET A 391 4.69 -22.76 -36.82
C MET A 391 3.42 -21.92 -37.08
N ASN A 392 3.41 -21.16 -38.18
CA ASN A 392 2.26 -20.37 -38.66
C ASN A 392 1.66 -19.42 -37.61
N GLY A 393 2.49 -18.88 -36.71
CA GLY A 393 2.03 -17.97 -35.66
C GLY A 393 1.69 -16.57 -36.18
N PRO A 394 0.85 -15.82 -35.43
CA PRO A 394 0.61 -14.41 -35.72
C PRO A 394 1.89 -13.59 -35.58
N ALA A 395 1.90 -12.37 -36.12
CA ALA A 395 3.03 -11.46 -35.96
C ALA A 395 3.35 -11.22 -34.48
N ARG A 396 4.64 -11.33 -34.12
CA ARG A 396 5.14 -11.17 -32.74
C ARG A 396 6.10 -9.97 -32.65
N PRO A 397 6.14 -9.26 -31.50
CA PRO A 397 5.51 -9.60 -30.22
C PRO A 397 4.00 -9.30 -30.19
N PRO A 398 3.17 -10.15 -29.56
CA PRO A 398 1.76 -9.85 -29.36
C PRO A 398 1.56 -8.73 -28.33
N THR A 399 0.37 -8.14 -28.33
CA THR A 399 -0.10 -7.26 -27.26
C THR A 399 -0.94 -8.06 -26.26
N ALA A 400 -0.98 -7.67 -24.99
CA ALA A 400 -1.74 -8.37 -23.94
C ALA A 400 -3.00 -7.63 -23.52
N ILE A 401 -4.05 -8.35 -23.17
CA ILE A 401 -5.25 -7.75 -22.57
C ILE A 401 -4.95 -7.25 -21.15
N CYS A 402 -5.61 -6.17 -20.73
CA CYS A 402 -5.56 -5.73 -19.34
C CYS A 402 -6.51 -6.60 -18.51
N GLY A 403 -5.97 -7.64 -17.86
CA GLY A 403 -6.74 -8.43 -16.89
C GLY A 403 -6.87 -7.69 -15.54
N PRO A 404 -8.04 -7.69 -14.88
CA PRO A 404 -8.20 -7.09 -13.56
C PRO A 404 -7.33 -7.84 -12.55
N LEU A 405 -6.54 -7.07 -11.79
CA LEU A 405 -5.72 -7.53 -10.66
C LEU A 405 -5.94 -6.53 -9.51
N ASP A 406 -5.50 -6.85 -8.29
CA ASP A 406 -5.71 -5.99 -7.11
C ASP A 406 -5.23 -4.54 -7.30
N GLN A 407 -4.16 -4.35 -8.08
CA GLN A 407 -3.56 -3.04 -8.38
C GLN A 407 -3.82 -2.58 -9.81
N ARG A 408 -4.77 -3.18 -10.54
CA ARG A 408 -4.96 -2.86 -11.96
C ARG A 408 -6.37 -3.07 -12.46
N THR A 409 -6.86 -2.14 -13.26
CA THR A 409 -8.22 -2.20 -13.83
C THR A 409 -8.24 -1.91 -15.34
N PRO A 410 -9.03 -2.68 -16.13
CA PRO A 410 -9.34 -2.34 -17.51
C PRO A 410 -10.48 -1.30 -17.64
N TYR A 411 -11.15 -0.98 -16.53
CA TYR A 411 -12.31 -0.09 -16.54
C TYR A 411 -11.85 1.36 -16.42
N LYS A 412 -12.34 2.20 -17.35
CA LYS A 412 -12.10 3.64 -17.32
C LYS A 412 -12.58 4.23 -16.00
N PRO A 413 -11.73 4.95 -15.25
CA PRO A 413 -12.11 5.45 -13.95
C PRO A 413 -13.09 6.63 -14.09
N VAL A 414 -13.98 6.75 -13.11
CA VAL A 414 -15.03 7.78 -13.09
C VAL A 414 -14.38 9.16 -12.94
N GLY A 415 -14.74 10.11 -13.80
CA GLY A 415 -14.12 11.44 -13.84
C GLY A 415 -12.96 11.58 -14.83
N TRP A 416 -12.56 10.49 -15.50
CA TRP A 416 -11.63 10.59 -16.63
C TRP A 416 -12.34 11.25 -17.84
N PRO A 417 -11.79 12.32 -18.45
CA PRO A 417 -12.39 13.02 -19.58
C PRO A 417 -12.73 12.09 -20.76
N ASN A 418 -13.79 12.38 -21.50
CA ASN A 418 -14.17 11.63 -22.70
C ASN A 418 -13.33 11.96 -23.92
#